data_AF-A0A258JDL8-F1
#
_entry.id   AF-A0A258JDL8-F1
#
_cell.length_a   1.000
_cell.length_b   1.000
_cell.length_c   1.000
_cell.angle_alpha   90.00
_cell.angle_beta   90.00
_cell.angle_gamma   90.00
#
_symmetry.space_group_name_H-M   'P 1'
#
loop_
_entity.id
_entity.type
_entity.pdbx_description
1 polymer ?
#
loop_
_entity_poly.entity_id
_entity_poly.type
_entity_poly.pdbx_seq_one_letter_code
_entity_poly.pdbx_strand_id
1 'polypeptide(L)' 'MTQNSKKRFGLLGRNISYSFSKGHFTTKFEKEKYQGYTYENFDIQEI' A
#
# COMPACT_ATOMS: atom_id res chain seq x y z
N MET A 1 -0.71 23.95 10.80
CA MET A 1 -0.01 22.70 11.15
C MET A 1 -0.79 21.56 10.52
N THR A 2 -0.44 21.17 9.30
CA THR A 2 -1.18 20.15 8.54
C THR A 2 -1.01 18.79 9.22
N GLN A 3 -2.13 18.21 9.66
CA GLN A 3 -2.21 16.87 10.23
C GLN A 3 -1.54 15.87 9.28
N ASN A 4 -0.38 15.35 9.68
CA ASN A 4 0.43 14.40 8.92
C ASN A 4 -0.22 13.00 8.97
N SER A 5 -1.44 12.90 8.45
CA SER A 5 -2.24 11.68 8.41
C SER A 5 -1.60 10.70 7.45
N LYS A 6 -0.75 9.80 7.98
CA LYS A 6 -0.21 8.68 7.21
C LYS A 6 -1.40 7.83 6.74
N LYS A 7 -1.67 7.81 5.44
CA LYS A 7 -2.74 7.01 4.83
C LYS A 7 -2.15 5.71 4.33
N ARG A 8 -2.50 4.62 5.01
CA ARG A 8 -1.99 3.28 4.73
C ARG A 8 -3.03 2.54 3.89
N PHE A 9 -2.62 2.11 2.71
CA PHE A 9 -3.40 1.29 1.79
C PHE A 9 -2.78 -0.10 1.72
N GLY A 10 -3.57 -1.09 1.31
CA GLY A 10 -3.00 -2.39 1.05
C GLY A 10 -4.00 -3.40 0.53
N LEU A 11 -3.44 -4.50 0.04
CA LEU A 11 -4.19 -5.65 -0.43
C LEU A 11 -4.26 -6.68 0.70
N LEU A 12 -5.47 -7.10 1.07
CA LEU A 12 -5.70 -8.21 2.00
C LEU A 12 -5.99 -9.49 1.20
N GLY A 13 -5.32 -10.59 1.53
CA GLY A 13 -5.51 -11.87 0.85
C GLY A 13 -4.57 -12.96 1.36
N ARG A 14 -4.57 -14.13 0.71
CA ARG A 14 -3.71 -15.28 1.05
C ARG A 14 -2.79 -15.62 -0.12
N ASN A 15 -1.51 -15.89 0.16
CA ASN A 15 -0.44 -16.11 -0.83
C ASN A 15 -0.22 -14.92 -1.78
N ILE A 16 -0.42 -13.68 -1.33
CA ILE A 16 -0.39 -12.47 -2.19
C ILE A 16 1.01 -11.87 -2.38
N SER A 17 2.06 -12.64 -2.11
CA SER A 17 3.47 -12.25 -2.27
C SER A 17 3.80 -11.81 -3.70
N TYR A 18 3.13 -12.38 -4.70
CA TYR A 18 3.30 -12.07 -6.13
C TYR A 18 2.46 -10.88 -6.61
N SER A 19 1.77 -10.17 -5.71
CA SER A 19 0.80 -9.15 -6.11
C SER A 19 1.44 -7.98 -6.88
N PHE A 20 0.97 -7.79 -8.11
CA PHE A 20 1.30 -6.66 -8.98
C PHE A 20 0.91 -5.30 -8.36
N SER A 21 -0.16 -5.30 -7.56
CA SER A 21 -0.74 -4.06 -7.03
C SER A 21 0.24 -3.25 -6.17
N LYS A 22 1.13 -3.92 -5.42
CA LYS A 22 2.13 -3.25 -4.57
C LYS A 22 3.04 -2.33 -5.38
N GLY A 23 3.62 -2.84 -6.47
CA GLY A 23 4.49 -2.05 -7.33
C GLY A 23 3.73 -0.91 -7.99
N HIS A 24 2.57 -1.22 -8.58
CA HIS A 24 1.73 -0.23 -9.28
C HIS A 24 1.37 0.97 -8.41
N PHE A 25 0.85 0.73 -7.19
CA PHE A 25 0.41 1.80 -6.30
C PHE A 25 1.59 2.56 -5.67
N THR A 26 2.69 1.88 -5.36
CA THR A 26 3.91 2.55 -4.85
C THR A 26 4.41 3.56 -5.88
N THR A 27 4.62 3.12 -7.13
CA THR A 27 5.07 4.00 -8.22
C THR A 27 4.08 5.12 -8.50
N LYS A 28 2.77 4.85 -8.42
CA LYS A 28 1.74 5.88 -8.57
C LYS A 28 1.83 6.94 -7.47
N PHE A 29 2.03 6.53 -6.21
CA PHE A 29 2.13 7.46 -5.08
C PHE A 29 3.39 8.32 -5.15
N GLU A 30 4.51 7.74 -5.58
CA GLU A 30 5.75 8.47 -5.83
C GLU A 30 5.59 9.47 -6.97
N LYS A 31 5.01 9.05 -8.10
CA LYS A 31 4.80 9.89 -9.28
C LYS A 31 3.89 11.09 -9.00
N GLU A 32 2.81 10.85 -8.26
CA GLU A 32 1.81 11.88 -7.92
C GLU A 32 2.19 12.67 -6.65
N LYS A 33 3.35 12.39 -6.05
CA LYS A 33 3.86 13.04 -4.82
C LYS A 33 2.86 13.02 -3.66
N TYR A 34 2.12 11.91 -3.50
CA TYR A 34 1.23 11.73 -2.35
C TYR A 34 2.04 11.50 -1.06
N GLN A 35 2.36 12.59 -0.37
CA GLN A 35 3.12 12.54 0.88
C GLN A 35 2.33 11.82 1.98
N GLY A 36 2.96 10.83 2.60
CA GLY A 36 2.35 10.05 3.69
C GLY A 36 1.43 8.92 3.23
N TYR A 37 1.41 8.58 1.94
CA TYR A 37 0.67 7.44 1.41
C TYR A 37 1.59 6.22 1.34
N THR A 38 1.16 5.10 1.90
CA THR A 38 1.92 3.84 1.84
C THR A 38 1.03 2.72 1.30
N TYR A 39 1.64 1.74 0.62
CA TYR A 39 0.96 0.57 0.12
C TYR A 39 1.68 -0.71 0.53
N GLU A 40 0.95 -1.69 1.06
CA GLU A 40 1.52 -2.98 1.44
C GLU A 40 0.58 -4.15 1.19
N ASN A 41 1.14 -5.36 1.16
CA ASN A 41 0.38 -6.59 1.06
C ASN A 41 0.19 -7.17 2.46
N PHE A 42 -1.05 -7.39 2.87
CA PHE A 42 -1.44 -8.04 4.11
C PHE A 42 -1.78 -9.50 3.80
N ASP A 43 -0.76 -10.36 3.88
CA ASP A 43 -0.92 -11.80 3.70
C ASP A 43 -1.50 -12.43 4.97
N ILE A 44 -2.76 -12.84 4.89
CA ILE A 44 -3.46 -13.56 5.94
C ILE A 44 -3.27 -15.05 5.67
N GLN A 45 -2.38 -15.67 6.46
CA GLN A 45 -2.01 -17.07 6.32
C GLN A 45 -3.14 -18.02 6.79
N GLU A 46 -3.98 -17.56 7.72
CA GLU A 46 -5.06 -18.33 8.34
C GLU A 46 -6.23 -17.39 8.72
N ILE A 47 -7.47 -17.81 8.43
CA ILE A 47 -8.73 -17.10 8.76
C ILE A 47 -9.61 -18.00 9.62
#